data_AF-B9XT35-F1
#
_entry.id   AF-B9XT35-F1
#
_cell.length_a   1.000
_cell.length_b   1.000
_cell.length_c   1.000
_cell.angle_alpha   90.00
_cell.angle_beta   90.00
_cell.angle_gamma   90.00
#
_symmetry.space_group_name_H-M   'P 1'
#
loop_
_entity.id
_entity.type
_entity.pdbx_description
1 polymer ?
#
loop_
_entity_poly.entity_id
_entity_poly.type
_entity_poly.pdbx_seq_one_letter_code
_entity_poly.pdbx_strand_id
1 'polypeptide(L)'
;METQAIENRTEKERTLIKILTLLLLCTLAPGCHSYTTIPAAHTILTETYESANYHQFRQAERSLPTDVWVTHPKIGRYNQSRSRREIKLADELLDTLRPKLKSMRASELLDSLEVSPPDSYDWIPESVAFYFFRDGNEMIIEELNRRPKSEFETLRSYTEDRRVVFTDPSGEYLTVGSVVHRLLGDISWSL
;
A
#
# COMPACT_ATOMS: atom_id res chain seq x y z
N MET A 1 -49.08 -48.01 -3.32
CA MET A 1 -48.56 -46.90 -4.16
C MET A 1 -48.67 -45.53 -3.47
N GLU A 2 -49.66 -45.28 -2.61
CA GLU A 2 -49.82 -43.97 -1.93
C GLU A 2 -48.74 -43.67 -0.88
N THR A 3 -48.25 -44.68 -0.15
CA THR A 3 -47.25 -44.51 0.93
C THR A 3 -45.90 -43.98 0.42
N GLN A 4 -45.49 -44.41 -0.78
CA GLN A 4 -44.22 -44.05 -1.41
C GLN A 4 -44.21 -42.62 -1.96
N ALA A 5 -45.40 -42.08 -2.27
CA ALA A 5 -45.57 -40.68 -2.71
C ALA A 5 -45.50 -39.70 -1.52
N ILE A 6 -45.99 -40.11 -0.35
CA ILE A 6 -45.94 -39.30 0.87
C ILE A 6 -44.50 -39.20 1.39
N GLU A 7 -43.75 -40.30 1.40
CA GLU A 7 -42.36 -40.32 1.86
C GLU A 7 -41.44 -39.43 0.99
N ASN A 8 -41.58 -39.52 -0.34
CA ASN A 8 -40.87 -38.65 -1.30
C ASN A 8 -41.21 -37.16 -1.14
N ARG A 9 -42.45 -36.82 -0.79
CA ARG A 9 -42.85 -35.44 -0.55
C ARG A 9 -42.23 -34.89 0.74
N THR A 10 -42.21 -35.71 1.79
CA THR A 10 -41.64 -35.35 3.10
C THR A 10 -40.12 -35.14 3.01
N GLU A 11 -39.42 -35.91 2.17
CA GLU A 11 -37.98 -35.76 1.95
C GLU A 11 -37.62 -34.50 1.14
N LYS A 12 -38.44 -34.15 0.13
CA LYS A 12 -38.30 -32.89 -0.62
C LYS A 12 -38.50 -31.67 0.29
N GLU A 13 -39.51 -31.70 1.16
CA GLU A 13 -39.79 -30.62 2.11
C GLU A 13 -38.65 -30.45 3.13
N ARG A 14 -38.09 -31.56 3.65
CA ARG A 14 -36.89 -31.50 4.53
C ARG A 14 -35.66 -30.94 3.83
N THR A 15 -35.48 -31.25 2.55
CA THR A 15 -34.35 -30.74 1.76
C THR A 15 -34.49 -29.24 1.51
N LEU A 16 -35.70 -28.78 1.20
CA LEU A 16 -36.02 -27.36 1.01
C LEU A 16 -35.80 -26.55 2.30
N ILE A 17 -36.23 -27.07 3.45
CA ILE A 17 -35.99 -26.44 4.75
C ILE A 17 -34.49 -26.33 5.02
N LYS A 18 -33.69 -27.39 4.78
CA LYS A 18 -32.23 -27.33 4.96
C LYS A 18 -31.57 -26.27 4.07
N ILE A 19 -31.98 -26.15 2.81
CA ILE A 19 -31.45 -25.14 1.87
C ILE A 19 -31.82 -23.73 2.33
N LEU A 20 -33.08 -23.52 2.74
CA LEU A 20 -33.55 -22.23 3.25
C LEU A 20 -32.83 -21.81 4.54
N THR A 21 -32.61 -22.75 5.47
CA THR A 21 -31.84 -22.49 6.70
C THR A 21 -30.38 -22.15 6.39
N LEU A 22 -29.76 -22.80 5.39
CA LEU A 22 -28.39 -22.49 4.96
C LEU A 22 -28.29 -21.07 4.36
N LEU A 23 -29.25 -20.70 3.50
CA LEU A 23 -29.31 -19.37 2.89
C LEU A 23 -29.57 -18.26 3.92
N LEU A 24 -30.38 -18.54 4.95
CA LEU A 24 -30.65 -17.59 6.02
C LEU A 24 -29.42 -17.37 6.92
N LEU A 25 -28.63 -18.43 7.17
CA LEU A 25 -27.37 -18.34 7.91
C LEU A 25 -26.29 -17.54 7.16
N CYS A 26 -26.32 -17.50 5.83
CA CYS A 26 -25.40 -16.67 5.03
C CYS A 26 -25.76 -15.18 5.01
N THR A 27 -26.99 -14.79 5.34
CA THR A 27 -27.45 -13.38 5.29
C THR A 27 -27.50 -12.69 6.66
N LEU A 28 -27.41 -13.46 7.75
CA LEU A 28 -27.49 -12.99 9.14
C LEU A 28 -26.14 -12.91 9.86
N ALA A 29 -25.03 -12.89 9.13
CA ALA A 29 -23.72 -12.57 9.69
C ALA A 29 -23.33 -11.11 9.37
N PRO A 30 -23.85 -10.09 10.08
CA PRO A 30 -23.24 -8.77 10.08
C PRO A 30 -21.94 -8.88 10.87
N GLY A 31 -20.87 -9.34 10.21
CA GLY A 31 -19.62 -9.66 10.90
C GLY A 31 -18.50 -10.18 10.00
N CYS A 32 -18.81 -10.74 8.84
CA CYS A 32 -17.79 -10.87 7.80
C CYS A 32 -17.59 -9.50 7.16
N HIS A 33 -16.79 -8.66 7.82
CA HIS A 33 -15.87 -7.82 7.08
C HIS A 33 -14.99 -8.82 6.33
N SER A 34 -15.44 -9.19 5.12
CA SER A 34 -14.49 -9.45 4.06
C SER A 34 -13.62 -8.20 4.09
N TYR A 35 -12.43 -8.31 4.70
CA TYR A 35 -11.32 -7.51 4.27
C TYR A 35 -11.27 -7.82 2.79
N THR A 36 -11.88 -6.95 1.99
CA THR A 36 -11.55 -6.87 0.59
C THR A 36 -10.07 -6.61 0.67
N THR A 37 -9.28 -7.68 0.53
CA THR A 37 -7.89 -7.56 0.14
C THR A 37 -8.01 -6.91 -1.21
N ILE A 38 -8.09 -5.57 -1.21
CA ILE A 38 -7.96 -4.78 -2.42
C ILE A 38 -6.64 -5.29 -2.97
N PRO A 39 -6.64 -5.99 -4.13
CA PRO A 39 -5.40 -6.47 -4.68
C PRO A 39 -4.46 -5.27 -4.72
N ALA A 40 -3.25 -5.44 -4.18
CA ALA A 40 -2.24 -4.38 -4.19
C ALA A 40 -2.27 -3.78 -5.59
N ALA A 41 -2.71 -2.52 -5.71
CA ALA A 41 -2.75 -1.88 -7.00
C ALA A 41 -1.31 -1.94 -7.51
N HIS A 42 -1.09 -2.49 -8.71
CA HIS A 42 0.24 -2.46 -9.32
C HIS A 42 0.56 -0.99 -9.61
N THR A 43 1.21 -0.35 -8.64
CA THR A 43 1.64 1.05 -8.73
C THR A 43 2.84 1.14 -9.66
N ILE A 44 3.08 2.32 -10.23
CA ILE A 44 4.29 2.54 -11.04
C ILE A 44 5.58 2.31 -10.23
N LEU A 45 5.51 2.52 -8.90
CA LEU A 45 6.59 2.18 -7.97
C LEU A 45 6.79 0.67 -7.93
N THR A 46 5.73 -0.10 -7.65
CA THR A 46 5.79 -1.57 -7.60
C THR A 46 6.28 -2.17 -8.92
N GLU A 47 5.74 -1.73 -10.06
CA GLU A 47 6.19 -2.18 -11.39
C GLU A 47 7.67 -1.89 -11.64
N THR A 48 8.15 -0.72 -11.23
CA THR A 48 9.57 -0.34 -11.41
C THR A 48 10.47 -1.16 -10.51
N TYR A 49 10.06 -1.37 -9.26
CA TYR A 49 10.80 -2.19 -8.32
C TYR A 49 10.89 -3.66 -8.79
N GLU A 50 9.77 -4.22 -9.26
CA GLU A 50 9.70 -5.61 -9.75
C GLU A 50 10.45 -5.83 -11.07
N SER A 51 10.51 -4.81 -11.94
CA SER A 51 11.27 -4.87 -13.19
C SER A 51 12.77 -4.66 -13.02
N ALA A 52 13.21 -4.22 -11.84
CA ALA A 52 14.63 -4.02 -11.56
C ALA A 52 15.40 -5.35 -11.44
N ASN A 53 16.72 -5.27 -11.61
CA ASN A 53 17.56 -6.45 -11.60
C ASN A 53 17.76 -6.98 -10.18
N TYR A 54 17.16 -8.14 -9.89
CA TYR A 54 17.29 -8.84 -8.61
C TYR A 54 18.75 -8.99 -8.13
N HIS A 55 19.71 -9.25 -9.03
CA HIS A 55 21.11 -9.38 -8.65
C HIS A 55 21.73 -8.08 -8.14
N GLN A 56 21.29 -6.92 -8.64
CA GLN A 56 21.74 -5.62 -8.14
C GLN A 56 21.26 -5.38 -6.71
N PHE A 57 20.01 -5.75 -6.39
CA PHE A 57 19.50 -5.70 -5.01
C PHE A 57 20.35 -6.54 -4.07
N ARG A 58 20.61 -7.80 -4.42
CA ARG A 58 21.44 -8.68 -3.58
C ARG A 58 22.87 -8.16 -3.40
N GLN A 59 23.42 -7.46 -4.39
CA GLN A 59 24.74 -6.83 -4.29
C GLN A 59 24.74 -5.58 -3.40
N ALA A 60 23.67 -4.79 -3.41
CA ALA A 60 23.52 -3.63 -2.54
C ALA A 60 23.31 -4.06 -1.08
N GLU A 61 22.44 -5.05 -0.85
CA GLU A 61 21.97 -5.50 0.47
C GLU A 61 22.93 -6.43 1.21
N ARG A 62 23.95 -6.98 0.54
CA ARG A 62 24.92 -7.82 1.24
C ARG A 62 25.84 -6.98 2.12
N SER A 63 26.20 -7.52 3.27
CA SER A 63 27.32 -7.00 4.07
C SER A 63 28.65 -7.46 3.45
N LEU A 64 29.63 -6.55 3.41
CA LEU A 64 30.97 -6.79 2.90
C LEU A 64 32.00 -6.73 4.04
N PRO A 65 33.14 -7.44 3.93
CA PRO A 65 34.21 -7.37 4.93
C PRO A 65 34.77 -5.96 5.13
N THR A 66 34.67 -5.10 4.12
CA THR A 66 35.17 -3.71 4.13
C THR A 66 34.10 -2.70 4.56
N ASP A 67 32.94 -3.15 5.03
CA ASP A 67 31.86 -2.26 5.43
C ASP A 67 32.15 -1.52 6.73
N VAL A 68 31.71 -0.27 6.79
CA VAL A 68 31.78 0.56 7.98
C VAL A 68 30.52 0.35 8.81
N TRP A 69 30.72 -0.08 10.05
CA TRP A 69 29.66 -0.21 11.04
C TRP A 69 29.70 0.97 11.99
N VAL A 70 28.54 1.56 12.27
CA VAL A 70 28.40 2.69 13.19
C VAL A 70 27.33 2.37 14.22
N THR A 71 27.40 3.01 15.38
CA THR A 71 26.42 2.84 16.45
C THR A 71 25.70 4.16 16.68
N HIS A 72 24.37 4.14 16.54
CA HIS A 72 23.50 5.29 16.80
C HIS A 72 22.64 5.04 18.05
N PRO A 73 22.43 6.05 18.92
CA PRO A 73 21.75 5.86 20.20
C PRO A 73 20.30 5.37 20.07
N LYS A 74 19.60 5.66 18.96
CA LYS A 74 18.19 5.27 18.76
C LYS A 74 17.99 3.94 18.02
N ILE A 75 18.87 3.62 17.07
CA ILE A 75 18.68 2.48 16.15
C ILE A 75 19.74 1.38 16.35
N GLY A 76 20.67 1.57 17.27
CA GLY A 76 21.71 0.60 17.58
C GLY A 76 22.84 0.60 16.55
N ARG A 77 23.51 -0.55 16.44
CA ARG A 77 24.65 -0.74 15.51
C ARG A 77 24.13 -1.17 14.15
N TYR A 78 24.48 -0.42 13.11
CA TYR A 78 24.06 -0.70 11.74
C TYR A 78 25.21 -0.56 10.74
N ASN A 79 25.02 -1.12 9.55
CA ASN A 79 26.01 -1.15 8.47
C ASN A 79 25.83 0.07 7.56
N GLN A 80 26.53 1.17 7.87
CA GLN A 80 26.43 2.43 7.13
C GLN A 80 26.82 2.27 5.66
N SER A 81 27.84 1.46 5.36
CA SER A 81 28.26 1.22 3.97
C SER A 81 27.19 0.51 3.15
N ARG A 82 26.49 -0.46 3.74
CA ARG A 82 25.35 -1.15 3.13
C ARG A 82 24.20 -0.17 2.89
N SER A 83 23.77 0.57 3.91
CA SER A 83 22.67 1.55 3.76
C SER A 83 22.96 2.55 2.64
N ARG A 84 24.21 3.02 2.50
CA ARG A 84 24.61 3.90 1.38
C ARG A 84 24.46 3.26 0.00
N ARG A 85 24.77 1.96 -0.14
CA ARG A 85 24.56 1.24 -1.41
C ARG A 85 23.09 1.07 -1.72
N GLU A 86 22.29 0.76 -0.71
CA GLU A 86 20.84 0.58 -0.85
C GLU A 86 20.16 1.89 -1.27
N ILE A 87 20.48 3.00 -0.59
CA ILE A 87 20.00 4.35 -0.94
C ILE A 87 20.41 4.70 -2.37
N LYS A 88 21.69 4.53 -2.73
CA LYS A 88 22.17 4.84 -4.08
C LYS A 88 21.41 4.09 -5.17
N LEU A 89 21.13 2.80 -4.94
CA LEU A 89 20.38 1.99 -5.91
C LEU A 89 18.91 2.39 -5.97
N ALA A 90 18.30 2.73 -4.82
CA ALA A 90 16.95 3.27 -4.78
C ALA A 90 16.85 4.60 -5.57
N ASP A 91 17.78 5.53 -5.34
CA ASP A 91 17.87 6.81 -6.06
C ASP A 91 17.99 6.60 -7.57
N GLU A 92 18.87 5.69 -7.99
CA GLU A 92 19.06 5.36 -9.41
C GLU A 92 17.75 4.85 -10.07
N LEU A 93 16.98 4.01 -9.37
CA LEU A 93 15.67 3.56 -9.85
C LEU A 93 14.64 4.68 -9.90
N LEU A 94 14.57 5.51 -8.85
CA LEU A 94 13.64 6.63 -8.76
C LEU A 94 13.90 7.69 -9.84
N ASP A 95 15.16 7.91 -10.21
CA ASP A 95 15.52 8.83 -11.29
C ASP A 95 14.98 8.36 -12.65
N THR A 96 14.77 7.06 -12.85
CA THR A 96 14.10 6.55 -14.07
C THR A 96 12.59 6.85 -14.08
N LEU A 97 11.98 7.02 -12.91
CA LEU A 97 10.56 7.32 -12.75
C LEU A 97 10.23 8.79 -12.83
N ARG A 98 11.13 9.66 -12.35
CA ARG A 98 10.92 11.09 -12.22
C ARG A 98 10.34 11.77 -13.49
N PRO A 99 10.79 11.44 -14.72
CA PRO A 99 10.19 12.01 -15.93
C PRO A 99 8.74 11.55 -16.17
N LYS A 100 8.42 10.29 -15.86
CA LYS A 100 7.08 9.71 -16.02
C LYS A 100 6.09 10.40 -15.06
N LEU A 101 6.48 10.55 -13.79
CA LEU A 101 5.65 11.21 -12.78
C LEU A 101 5.24 12.64 -13.19
N LYS A 102 6.15 13.41 -13.81
CA LYS A 102 5.84 14.76 -14.30
C LYS A 102 4.73 14.80 -15.34
N SER A 103 4.61 13.75 -16.16
CA SER A 103 3.59 13.65 -17.20
C SER A 103 2.23 13.13 -16.72
N MET A 104 2.17 12.55 -15.52
CA MET A 104 0.95 11.98 -14.95
C MET A 104 0.00 13.06 -14.45
N ARG A 105 -1.29 12.78 -14.51
CA ARG A 105 -2.36 13.58 -13.89
C ARG A 105 -2.34 13.42 -12.37
N ALA A 106 -2.91 14.37 -11.63
CA ALA A 106 -2.97 14.27 -10.17
C ALA A 106 -3.62 12.97 -9.65
N SER A 107 -4.68 12.47 -10.31
CA SER A 107 -5.30 11.20 -9.94
C SER A 107 -4.36 10.01 -10.12
N GLU A 108 -3.62 9.99 -11.23
CA GLU A 108 -2.67 8.91 -11.54
C GLU A 108 -1.47 8.92 -10.57
N LEU A 109 -1.03 10.12 -10.17
CA LEU A 109 -0.03 10.27 -9.11
C LEU A 109 -0.56 9.75 -7.78
N LEU A 110 -1.79 10.11 -7.40
CA LEU A 110 -2.39 9.64 -6.14
C LEU A 110 -2.56 8.11 -6.11
N ASP A 111 -3.02 7.53 -7.22
CA ASP A 111 -3.16 6.07 -7.37
C ASP A 111 -1.81 5.34 -7.42
N SER A 112 -0.71 6.05 -7.68
CA SER A 112 0.65 5.50 -7.69
C SER A 112 1.32 5.48 -6.31
N LEU A 113 0.68 6.04 -5.29
CA LEU A 113 1.18 5.96 -3.92
C LEU A 113 1.21 4.50 -3.45
N GLU A 114 2.35 4.08 -2.91
CA GLU A 114 2.47 2.78 -2.27
C GLU A 114 1.85 2.87 -0.88
N VAL A 115 0.80 2.08 -0.66
CA VAL A 115 -0.04 2.18 0.54
C VAL A 115 -0.23 0.83 1.19
N SER A 116 -0.37 0.85 2.51
CA SER A 116 -0.68 -0.32 3.34
C SER A 116 -1.92 -0.08 4.17
N PRO A 117 -2.70 -1.12 4.53
CA PRO A 117 -3.71 -0.98 5.55
C PRO A 117 -3.05 -0.50 6.87
N PRO A 118 -3.77 0.27 7.72
CA PRO A 118 -3.22 0.87 8.94
C PRO A 118 -2.49 -0.12 9.87
N ASP A 119 -2.95 -1.37 9.90
CA ASP A 119 -2.49 -2.39 10.83
C ASP A 119 -1.37 -3.29 10.25
N SER A 120 -0.92 -3.07 9.01
CA SER A 120 0.07 -3.93 8.34
C SER A 120 1.47 -3.33 8.23
N TYR A 121 1.80 -2.35 9.09
CA TYR A 121 3.13 -1.72 9.12
C TYR A 121 4.20 -2.64 9.73
N ASP A 122 4.13 -3.93 9.45
CA ASP A 122 5.11 -4.93 9.81
C ASP A 122 6.30 -4.82 8.84
N TRP A 123 7.22 -3.94 9.24
CA TRP A 123 8.67 -3.95 9.00
C TRP A 123 9.13 -4.36 7.58
N ILE A 124 9.35 -3.38 6.68
CA ILE A 124 10.34 -3.58 5.61
C ILE A 124 11.71 -3.36 6.28
N PRO A 125 12.55 -4.39 6.50
CA PRO A 125 13.90 -4.18 7.02
C PRO A 125 14.67 -3.23 6.10
N GLU A 126 15.67 -2.51 6.66
CA GLU A 126 16.62 -1.71 5.88
C GLU A 126 17.10 -2.51 4.66
N SER A 127 16.61 -2.11 3.49
CA SER A 127 16.73 -2.80 2.20
C SER A 127 16.49 -1.78 1.09
N VAL A 128 16.75 -2.15 -0.16
CA VAL A 128 16.49 -1.25 -1.29
C VAL A 128 15.00 -0.89 -1.37
N ALA A 129 14.10 -1.86 -1.12
CA ALA A 129 12.65 -1.64 -1.07
C ALA A 129 12.27 -0.53 -0.08
N PHE A 130 12.85 -0.56 1.13
CA PHE A 130 12.58 0.43 2.16
C PHE A 130 12.84 1.85 1.66
N TYR A 131 14.03 2.12 1.12
CA TYR A 131 14.35 3.46 0.61
C TYR A 131 13.54 3.82 -0.63
N PHE A 132 13.40 2.88 -1.57
CA PHE A 132 12.72 3.11 -2.83
C PHE A 132 11.23 3.47 -2.65
N PHE A 133 10.48 2.72 -1.86
CA PHE A 133 9.05 3.01 -1.66
C PHE A 133 8.82 4.25 -0.79
N ARG A 134 9.66 4.47 0.23
CA ARG A 134 9.60 5.66 1.09
C ARG A 134 9.84 6.93 0.28
N ASP A 135 10.99 6.99 -0.39
CA ASP A 135 11.43 8.18 -1.12
C ASP A 135 10.63 8.35 -2.42
N GLY A 136 10.11 7.25 -2.98
CA GLY A 136 9.17 7.27 -4.10
C GLY A 136 7.83 7.91 -3.74
N ASN A 137 7.25 7.57 -2.58
CA ASN A 137 6.05 8.22 -2.09
C ASN A 137 6.28 9.71 -1.81
N GLU A 138 7.40 10.07 -1.18
CA GLU A 138 7.78 11.48 -0.99
C GLU A 138 7.86 12.22 -2.34
N MET A 139 8.51 11.62 -3.34
CA MET A 139 8.61 12.19 -4.69
C MET A 139 7.25 12.42 -5.35
N ILE A 140 6.33 11.47 -5.21
CA ILE A 140 4.95 11.59 -5.72
C ILE A 140 4.20 12.71 -5.01
N ILE A 141 4.29 12.78 -3.67
CA ILE A 141 3.65 13.83 -2.87
C ILE A 141 4.21 15.21 -3.23
N GLU A 142 5.53 15.34 -3.41
CA GLU A 142 6.14 16.57 -3.89
C GLU A 142 5.60 16.98 -5.25
N GLU A 143 5.47 16.03 -6.19
CA GLU A 143 4.95 16.31 -7.51
C GLU A 143 3.46 16.71 -7.46
N LEU A 144 2.65 16.07 -6.62
CA LEU A 144 1.27 16.46 -6.34
C LEU A 144 1.19 17.90 -5.81
N ASN A 145 2.05 18.29 -4.86
CA ASN A 145 2.08 19.65 -4.30
C ASN A 145 2.45 20.73 -5.34
N ARG A 146 3.09 20.36 -6.45
CA ARG A 146 3.41 21.27 -7.56
C ARG A 146 2.27 21.43 -8.57
N ARG A 147 1.21 20.61 -8.48
CA ARG A 147 0.07 20.66 -9.42
C ARG A 147 -0.86 21.85 -9.14
N PRO A 148 -1.53 22.37 -10.18
CA PRO A 148 -2.54 23.41 -9.99
C PRO A 148 -3.75 22.86 -9.22
N LYS A 149 -4.29 23.67 -8.30
CA LYS A 149 -5.44 23.28 -7.45
C LYS A 149 -6.66 22.79 -8.23
N SER A 150 -6.83 23.23 -9.47
CA SER A 150 -7.91 22.79 -10.35
C SER A 150 -7.91 21.28 -10.62
N GLU A 151 -6.77 20.60 -10.49
CA GLU A 151 -6.71 19.14 -10.66
C GLU A 151 -7.26 18.39 -9.42
N PHE A 152 -7.29 19.02 -8.26
CA PHE A 152 -7.58 18.34 -6.99
C PHE A 152 -9.06 18.10 -6.70
N GLU A 153 -9.98 18.81 -7.36
CA GLU A 153 -11.41 18.55 -7.17
C GLU A 153 -11.79 17.10 -7.53
N THR A 154 -11.07 16.50 -8.48
CA THR A 154 -11.25 15.09 -8.85
C THR A 154 -10.82 14.11 -7.74
N LEU A 155 -10.03 14.58 -6.78
CA LEU A 155 -9.49 13.76 -5.69
C LEU A 155 -10.37 13.79 -4.44
N ARG A 156 -11.44 14.61 -4.41
CA ARG A 156 -12.27 14.79 -3.21
C ARG A 156 -12.89 13.49 -2.69
N SER A 157 -13.14 12.50 -3.54
CA SER A 157 -13.64 11.18 -3.12
C SER A 157 -12.67 10.39 -2.24
N TYR A 158 -11.40 10.80 -2.19
CA TYR A 158 -10.33 10.11 -1.45
C TYR A 158 -10.07 10.74 -0.07
N THR A 159 -10.78 11.79 0.35
CA THR A 159 -10.55 12.47 1.65
C THR A 159 -10.70 11.54 2.86
N GLU A 160 -11.56 10.53 2.75
CA GLU A 160 -11.80 9.55 3.81
C GLU A 160 -10.92 8.29 3.68
N ASP A 161 -9.99 8.26 2.73
CA ASP A 161 -9.12 7.11 2.51
C ASP A 161 -8.09 6.99 3.64
N ARG A 162 -8.22 5.89 4.41
CA ARG A 162 -7.38 5.61 5.58
C ARG A 162 -6.16 4.77 5.29
N ARG A 163 -5.93 4.37 4.03
CA ARG A 163 -4.71 3.64 3.67
C ARG A 163 -3.51 4.52 3.96
N VAL A 164 -2.51 3.93 4.61
CA VAL A 164 -1.32 4.65 5.08
C VAL A 164 -0.30 4.70 3.96
N VAL A 165 0.19 5.90 3.69
CA VAL A 165 1.27 6.17 2.74
C VAL A 165 2.60 6.01 3.45
N PHE A 166 3.45 5.15 2.91
CA PHE A 166 4.77 4.88 3.49
C PHE A 166 5.74 6.03 3.19
N THR A 167 6.00 6.92 4.17
CA THR A 167 6.91 8.08 4.02
C THR A 167 7.94 8.20 5.15
N ASP A 168 7.69 7.62 6.34
CA ASP A 168 8.69 7.48 7.41
C ASP A 168 8.20 6.42 8.42
N PRO A 169 9.06 5.53 8.94
CA PRO A 169 8.74 4.71 10.13
C PRO A 169 8.46 5.50 11.43
N SER A 170 8.77 6.80 11.50
CA SER A 170 8.83 7.56 12.76
C SER A 170 7.85 8.75 12.88
N GLY A 171 7.02 9.00 11.85
CA GLY A 171 6.11 10.14 11.77
C GLY A 171 4.66 9.84 12.15
N GLU A 172 3.84 10.88 12.22
CA GLU A 172 2.37 10.73 12.24
C GLU A 172 1.93 9.97 10.97
N TYR A 173 1.04 9.00 11.11
CA TYR A 173 0.57 8.19 9.98
C TYR A 173 -0.06 9.09 8.91
N LEU A 174 0.66 9.30 7.81
CA LEU A 174 0.12 10.01 6.66
C LEU A 174 -0.80 9.07 5.89
N THR A 175 -2.10 9.37 5.85
CA THR A 175 -3.05 8.61 5.01
C THR A 175 -3.23 9.27 3.64
N VAL A 176 -3.75 8.51 2.67
CA VAL A 176 -4.16 9.07 1.37
C VAL A 176 -5.14 10.24 1.57
N GLY A 177 -6.12 10.10 2.46
CA GLY A 177 -7.06 11.16 2.80
C GLY A 177 -6.40 12.42 3.38
N SER A 178 -5.38 12.24 4.23
CA SER A 178 -4.59 13.35 4.79
C SER A 178 -3.82 14.10 3.70
N VAL A 179 -3.25 13.38 2.73
CA VAL A 179 -2.60 13.99 1.55
C VAL A 179 -3.63 14.80 0.76
N VAL A 180 -4.81 14.25 0.49
CA VAL A 180 -5.85 14.92 -0.31
C VAL A 180 -6.39 16.16 0.39
N HIS A 181 -6.69 16.08 1.69
CA HIS A 181 -7.11 17.25 2.47
C HIS A 181 -6.07 18.38 2.44
N ARG A 182 -4.78 18.03 2.49
CA ARG A 182 -3.68 19.00 2.36
C ARG A 182 -3.68 19.66 0.98
N LEU A 183 -3.87 18.90 -0.09
CA LEU A 183 -3.90 19.42 -1.46
C LEU A 183 -5.10 20.36 -1.69
N LEU A 184 -6.27 20.00 -1.15
CA LEU A 184 -7.48 20.83 -1.20
C LEU A 184 -7.35 22.11 -0.36
N GLY A 185 -6.46 22.12 0.63
CA GLY A 185 -6.29 23.24 1.57
C GLY A 185 -7.29 23.23 2.71
N ASP A 186 -7.91 22.08 2.98
CA ASP A 186 -8.90 21.90 4.04
C ASP A 186 -8.25 21.83 5.44
N ILE A 187 -6.92 21.64 5.50
CA ILE A 187 -6.16 21.54 6.75
C ILE A 187 -4.92 22.45 6.66
N SER A 188 -4.80 23.41 7.58
CA SER A 188 -3.57 24.20 7.76
C SER A 188 -2.66 23.54 8.80
N TRP A 189 -1.44 23.20 8.42
CA TRP A 189 -0.37 22.88 9.37
C TRP A 189 0.85 23.77 9.12
N SER A 190 1.44 24.25 10.20
CA SER A 190 2.79 24.84 10.23
C SER A 190 3.81 23.71 10.22
N LEU A 191 4.64 23.66 9.17
CA LEU A 191 5.87 22.87 9.12
C LEU A 191 6.86 23.30 10.20
#